data_AF-A0A5N4C408-F1
#
_entry.id   AF-A0A5N4C408-F1
#
_cell.length_a   1.000
_cell.length_b   1.000
_cell.length_c   1.000
_cell.angle_alpha   90.00
_cell.angle_beta   90.00
_cell.angle_gamma   90.00
#
_symmetry.space_group_name_H-M   'P 1'
#
loop_
_entity.id
_entity.type
_entity.pdbx_description
1 polymer ?
#
loop_
_entity_poly.entity_id
_entity_poly.type
_entity_poly.pdbx_seq_one_letter_code
_entity_poly.pdbx_strand_id
1 'polypeptide(L)'
;MLRVVSWNINGIRSPLQGVGYEEPSNCTATAVGHILDKLDADIVCLQETKVTRDALTEPLAIIEGYNSYFSFSRNRSGYSGKCGFLGTLN
;
A
#
# COMPACT_ATOMS: atom_id res chain seq x y z
N MET A 1 -16.65 -3.09 -15.57
CA MET A 1 -15.49 -3.41 -16.45
C MET A 1 -14.28 -3.46 -15.55
N LEU A 2 -13.44 -4.48 -15.66
CA LEU A 2 -12.32 -4.68 -14.74
C LEU A 2 -11.24 -3.59 -14.90
N ARG A 3 -10.83 -2.96 -13.78
CA ARG A 3 -9.83 -1.90 -13.68
C ARG A 3 -8.65 -2.35 -12.82
N VAL A 4 -7.45 -2.25 -13.39
CA VAL A 4 -6.20 -2.61 -12.73
C VAL A 4 -5.27 -1.40 -12.72
N VAL A 5 -4.76 -1.05 -11.54
CA VAL A 5 -3.78 0.02 -11.34
C VAL A 5 -2.46 -0.59 -10.92
N SER A 6 -1.36 -0.11 -11.50
CA SER A 6 -0.01 -0.45 -11.08
C SER A 6 0.78 0.83 -10.81
N TRP A 7 1.32 0.97 -9.59
CA TRP A 7 1.99 2.19 -9.16
C TRP A 7 3.24 1.91 -8.33
N ASN A 8 4.39 2.39 -8.82
CA ASN A 8 5.62 2.45 -8.04
C ASN A 8 5.56 3.67 -7.10
N ILE A 9 5.46 3.39 -5.79
CA ILE A 9 5.27 4.41 -4.76
C ILE A 9 6.58 4.86 -4.11
N ASN A 10 7.75 4.32 -4.47
CA ASN A 10 9.04 4.75 -3.92
C ASN A 10 9.09 4.84 -2.36
N GLY A 11 8.32 3.99 -1.68
CA GLY A 11 8.22 3.86 -0.23
C GLY A 11 6.83 4.22 0.29
N ILE A 12 6.16 3.32 0.99
CA ILE A 12 4.79 3.54 1.50
C ILE A 12 4.67 4.71 2.49
N ARG A 13 5.79 5.22 3.00
CA ARG A 13 5.85 6.40 3.87
C ARG A 13 6.20 7.70 3.14
N SER A 14 6.64 7.66 1.87
CA SER A 14 7.25 8.82 1.20
C SER A 14 6.28 9.66 0.34
N PRO A 15 5.36 9.09 -0.49
CA PRO A 15 4.42 9.89 -1.28
C PRO A 15 3.13 10.24 -0.55
N LEU A 16 2.78 9.53 0.52
CA LEU A 16 1.54 9.81 1.27
C LEU A 16 1.58 11.20 1.94
N GLN A 17 2.77 11.80 2.10
CA GLN A 17 2.91 13.15 2.61
C GLN A 17 2.27 14.21 1.70
N GLY A 18 2.11 13.95 0.40
CA GLY A 18 1.50 14.90 -0.55
C GLY A 18 -0.03 14.83 -0.64
N VAL A 19 -0.63 13.69 -0.28
CA VAL A 19 -2.09 13.45 -0.35
C VAL A 19 -2.73 13.45 1.06
N GLY A 20 -1.91 13.37 2.11
CA GLY A 20 -2.32 13.28 3.52
C GLY A 20 -2.49 14.61 4.25
N TYR A 21 -2.55 15.74 3.57
CA TYR A 21 -2.78 17.04 4.22
C TYR A 21 -4.19 17.21 4.81
N GLU A 22 -5.11 16.28 4.56
CA GLU A 22 -6.51 16.40 5.01
C GLU A 22 -6.89 15.44 6.15
N GLU A 23 -5.97 14.58 6.60
CA GLU A 23 -6.24 13.60 7.67
C GLU A 23 -5.56 13.98 8.99
N PRO A 24 -6.32 14.23 10.08
CA PRO A 24 -5.77 14.59 11.41
C PRO A 24 -4.98 13.47 12.07
N SER A 25 -5.11 12.22 11.58
CA SER A 25 -4.42 11.06 12.13
C SER A 25 -3.11 10.83 11.39
N ASN A 26 -1.99 10.89 12.10
CA ASN A 26 -0.64 10.61 11.59
C ASN A 26 -0.42 9.12 11.23
N CYS A 27 -1.49 8.37 10.93
CA CYS A 27 -1.50 6.93 10.73
C CYS A 27 -1.32 6.60 9.24
N THR A 28 -0.20 5.94 8.90
CA THR A 28 0.10 5.51 7.52
C THR A 28 -0.98 4.59 6.94
N ALA A 29 -1.62 3.75 7.75
CA ALA A 29 -2.67 2.84 7.29
C ALA A 29 -3.91 3.58 6.74
N THR A 30 -4.40 4.58 7.48
CA THR A 30 -5.54 5.41 7.06
C THR A 30 -5.26 6.12 5.74
N ALA A 31 -4.06 6.68 5.58
CA ALA A 31 -3.64 7.34 4.36
C ALA A 31 -3.55 6.39 3.16
N VAL A 32 -3.11 5.14 3.36
CA VAL A 32 -3.12 4.12 2.30
C VAL A 32 -4.55 3.76 1.91
N GLY A 33 -5.45 3.53 2.87
CA GLY A 33 -6.87 3.24 2.61
C GLY A 33 -7.52 4.29 1.73
N HIS A 34 -7.40 5.57 2.09
CA HIS A 34 -7.97 6.69 1.31
C HIS A 34 -7.42 6.78 -0.12
N ILE A 35 -6.14 6.47 -0.32
CA ILE A 35 -5.55 6.44 -1.65
C ILE A 35 -6.13 5.30 -2.48
N LEU A 36 -6.28 4.11 -1.89
CA LEU A 36 -6.85 2.96 -2.61
C LEU A 36 -8.28 3.28 -3.06
N ASP A 37 -9.08 3.90 -2.19
CA ASP A 37 -10.45 4.30 -2.51
C ASP A 37 -10.50 5.34 -3.65
N LYS A 38 -9.56 6.29 -3.66
CA LYS A 38 -9.45 7.28 -4.75
C LYS A 38 -8.99 6.70 -6.08
N LEU A 39 -8.26 5.58 -6.08
CA LEU A 39 -7.84 4.92 -7.32
C LEU A 39 -9.01 4.24 -8.03
N ASP A 40 -10.08 3.91 -7.30
CA ASP A 40 -11.33 3.34 -7.83
C ASP A 40 -11.04 2.13 -8.75
N ALA A 41 -10.23 1.20 -8.25
CA ALA A 41 -9.72 0.07 -9.01
C ALA A 41 -10.02 -1.25 -8.32
N ASP A 42 -10.33 -2.27 -9.11
CA ASP A 42 -10.62 -3.62 -8.62
C ASP A 42 -9.34 -4.29 -8.09
N ILE A 43 -8.21 -4.00 -8.74
CA ILE A 43 -6.89 -4.50 -8.37
C ILE A 43 -5.90 -3.34 -8.39
N VAL A 44 -5.24 -3.11 -7.26
CA VAL A 44 -4.12 -2.17 -7.14
C VAL A 44 -2.84 -2.98 -6.92
N CYS A 45 -1.77 -2.66 -7.65
CA CYS A 45 -0.45 -3.25 -7.53
C CYS A 45 0.54 -2.16 -7.13
N LEU A 46 1.07 -2.18 -5.91
CA LEU A 46 2.05 -1.19 -5.45
C LEU A 46 3.49 -1.72 -5.60
N GLN A 47 4.45 -0.91 -6.03
CA GLN A 47 5.87 -1.29 -6.09
C GLN A 47 6.77 -0.37 -5.28
N GLU A 48 7.94 -0.89 -4.90
CA GLU A 48 8.90 -0.20 -4.03
C GLU A 48 8.29 0.30 -2.73
N THR A 49 7.43 -0.49 -2.08
CA THR A 49 6.80 -0.10 -0.81
C THR A 49 7.80 0.16 0.32
N LYS A 50 9.03 -0.38 0.20
CA LYS A 50 10.12 -0.28 1.20
C LYS A 50 9.69 -0.75 2.61
N VAL A 51 8.59 -1.49 2.73
CA VAL A 51 8.15 -2.13 3.97
C VAL A 51 8.87 -3.48 4.13
N THR A 52 9.34 -3.77 5.33
CA THR A 52 9.89 -5.07 5.70
C THR A 52 8.84 -5.88 6.45
N ARG A 53 9.03 -7.21 6.56
CA ARG A 53 8.12 -8.09 7.31
C ARG A 53 7.94 -7.61 8.75
N ASP A 54 9.04 -7.22 9.41
CA ASP A 54 9.01 -6.77 10.81
C ASP A 54 8.38 -5.39 10.99
N ALA A 55 8.34 -4.58 9.92
CA ALA A 55 7.74 -3.25 9.94
C ALA A 55 6.29 -3.23 9.43
N LEU A 56 5.77 -4.38 8.96
CA LEU A 56 4.37 -4.50 8.55
C LEU A 56 3.50 -4.66 9.79
N THR A 57 2.64 -3.68 10.04
CA THR A 57 1.66 -3.71 11.12
C THR A 57 0.32 -4.21 10.61
N GLU A 58 -0.50 -4.76 11.51
CA GLU A 58 -1.85 -5.24 11.17
C GLU A 58 -2.71 -4.17 10.45
N PRO A 59 -2.76 -2.90 10.88
CA PRO A 59 -3.54 -1.88 10.17
C PRO A 59 -3.03 -1.58 8.75
N LEU A 60 -1.75 -1.79 8.47
CA LEU A 60 -1.17 -1.60 7.15
C LEU A 60 -1.35 -2.84 6.26
N ALA A 61 -1.50 -4.02 6.89
CA ALA A 61 -1.70 -5.29 6.23
C ALA A 61 -3.17 -5.57 5.91
N ILE A 62 -4.08 -5.06 6.74
CA ILE A 62 -5.52 -5.30 6.67
C ILE A 62 -6.21 -3.95 6.52
N ILE A 63 -6.58 -3.63 5.29
CA ILE A 63 -7.35 -2.43 4.96
C ILE A 63 -8.79 -2.89 4.72
N GLU A 64 -9.74 -2.27 5.39
CA GLU A 64 -11.16 -2.59 5.24
C GLU A 64 -11.59 -2.51 3.77
N GLY A 65 -12.29 -3.52 3.27
CA GLY A 65 -12.70 -3.62 1.87
C GLY A 65 -11.63 -4.13 0.91
N TYR A 66 -10.39 -4.36 1.35
CA TYR A 66 -9.31 -4.88 0.51
C TYR A 66 -8.68 -6.14 1.10
N ASN A 67 -8.61 -7.19 0.28
CA ASN A 67 -7.65 -8.26 0.52
C ASN A 67 -6.25 -7.77 0.10
N SER A 68 -5.26 -8.01 0.95
CA SER A 68 -3.90 -7.53 0.72
C SER A 68 -2.90 -8.67 0.78
N TYR A 69 -1.94 -8.63 -0.12
CA TYR A 69 -0.89 -9.63 -0.24
C TYR A 69 0.45 -8.89 -0.24
N PHE A 70 1.43 -9.45 0.45
CA PHE A 70 2.74 -8.81 0.60
C PHE A 70 3.83 -9.79 0.25
N SER A 71 4.79 -9.31 -0.53
CA SER A 71 6.05 -9.98 -0.77
C SER A 71 7.17 -9.06 -0.32
N PHE A 72 8.18 -9.64 0.34
CA PHE A 72 9.25 -8.90 0.99
C PHE A 72 10.60 -9.33 0.43
N SER A 73 11.54 -8.39 0.35
CA SER A 73 12.93 -8.70 0.02
C SER A 73 13.52 -9.64 1.07
N ARG A 74 14.21 -10.71 0.62
CA ARG A 74 14.84 -11.69 1.51
C ARG A 74 16.29 -11.36 1.84
N ASN A 75 16.97 -10.56 1.01
CA ASN A 75 18.43 -10.44 1.03
C ASN A 75 18.96 -9.08 1.52
N ARG A 76 18.14 -8.01 1.54
CA ARG A 76 18.50 -6.71 2.14
C ARG A 76 17.29 -6.04 2.76
N SER A 77 17.41 -5.62 4.01
CA SER A 77 16.45 -4.72 4.67
C SER A 77 16.35 -3.42 3.86
N GLY A 78 15.17 -3.10 3.34
CA GLY A 78 14.91 -1.85 2.63
C GLY A 78 15.35 -1.78 1.16
N TYR A 79 15.89 -2.85 0.56
CA TYR A 79 16.23 -2.89 -0.87
C TYR A 79 15.54 -4.05 -1.58
N SER A 80 14.78 -3.74 -2.64
CA SER A 80 13.99 -4.69 -3.45
C SER A 80 12.76 -5.31 -2.78
N GLY A 81 12.01 -4.53 -1.99
CA GLY A 81 10.67 -4.92 -1.55
C GLY A 81 9.71 -4.99 -2.74
N LYS A 82 9.73 -6.10 -3.50
CA LYS A 82 8.67 -6.43 -4.45
C LYS A 82 7.45 -6.88 -3.64
N CYS A 83 6.54 -5.97 -3.37
CA CYS A 83 5.31 -6.28 -2.65
C CYS A 83 4.11 -6.21 -3.60
N GLY A 84 3.62 -7.35 -4.09
CA GLY A 84 2.43 -7.37 -4.95
C GLY A 84 1.16 -7.24 -4.14
N PHE A 85 0.52 -6.07 -4.21
CA PHE A 85 -0.83 -5.86 -3.69
C PHE A 85 -1.85 -6.56 -4.63
N LEU A 86 -2.83 -7.29 -4.09
CA LEU A 86 -3.88 -7.97 -4.86
C LEU A 86 -5.21 -7.72 -4.16
N GLY A 87 -5.86 -6.61 -4.54
CA GLY A 87 -7.23 -6.31 -4.13
C GLY A 87 -8.21 -7.37 -4.61
N THR A 88 -9.25 -7.62 -3.82
CA THR A 88 -10.47 -8.27 -4.32
C THR A 88 -11.66 -7.48 -3.81
N LEU A 89 -12.41 -7.01 -4.80
CA LEU A 89 -13.60 -6.19 -4.89
C LEU A 89 -14.72 -6.32 -3.83
N ASN A 90 -15.47 -5.21 -3.71
CA ASN A 90 -16.94 -5.22 -3.70
C ASN A 90 -17.49 -5.57 -5.09
#